data_AF-K0I743-F1
#
_entry.id   AF-K0I743-F1
#
_cell.length_a   1.000
_cell.length_b   1.000
_cell.length_c   1.000
_cell.angle_alpha   90.00
_cell.angle_beta   90.00
_cell.angle_gamma   90.00
#
_symmetry.space_group_name_H-M   'P 1'
#
loop_
_entity.id
_entity.type
_entity.pdbx_description
1 polymer ?
#
loop_
_entity_poly.entity_id
_entity_poly.type
_entity_poly.pdbx_seq_one_letter_code
_entity_poly.pdbx_strand_id
1 'polypeptide(L)'
;MLDFGKGFFRRARFFEEYLKPRSANGLVDFIEMGLIPDVEGIYREDLLEMAGRKAGSPTVDAVLVSHAHADHVDYISFLHHDIPLYMGARATPYSRQYRRGRPATLSAKCLIFCQSRQREGPSQSQER
;
A
#
# COMPACT_ATOMS: atom_id res chain seq x y z
N MET A 1 3.69 -4.25 8.90
CA MET A 1 3.60 -2.77 9.00
C MET A 1 2.13 -2.34 9.01
N LEU A 2 1.78 -1.22 9.66
CA LEU A 2 0.42 -0.69 9.74
C LEU A 2 0.36 0.68 9.06
N ASP A 3 -0.53 0.81 8.07
CA ASP A 3 -0.77 1.99 7.22
C ASP A 3 0.47 2.51 6.47
N PHE A 4 0.25 3.02 5.27
CA PHE A 4 1.33 3.61 4.47
C PHE A 4 0.77 4.69 3.53
N GLY A 5 0.40 5.81 4.12
CA GLY A 5 -0.18 6.92 3.38
C GLY A 5 0.52 8.24 3.59
N LYS A 6 -0.12 9.27 3.04
CA LYS A 6 0.46 10.58 2.86
C LYS A 6 0.37 11.40 4.14
N GLY A 7 1.53 11.75 4.70
CA GLY A 7 1.60 12.76 5.75
C GLY A 7 1.27 14.16 5.20
N PHE A 8 0.01 14.57 5.27
CA PHE A 8 -0.47 15.86 4.74
C PHE A 8 0.31 17.06 5.29
N PHE A 9 0.54 17.10 6.60
CA PHE A 9 1.25 18.19 7.25
C PHE A 9 2.71 18.31 6.80
N ARG A 10 3.43 17.18 6.71
CA ARG A 10 4.83 17.18 6.25
C ARG A 10 4.93 17.57 4.78
N ARG A 11 4.03 17.04 3.95
CA ARG A 11 3.97 17.38 2.53
C ARG A 11 3.71 18.87 2.31
N ALA A 12 2.75 19.45 3.04
CA ALA A 12 2.40 20.86 2.89
C ALA A 12 3.55 21.82 3.19
N ARG A 13 4.57 21.40 3.96
CA ARG A 13 5.76 22.23 4.22
C ARG A 13 6.71 22.37 3.02
N PHE A 14 6.69 21.40 2.10
CA PHE A 14 7.69 21.30 1.02
C PHE A 14 7.05 21.32 -0.37
N PHE A 15 5.82 20.85 -0.49
CA PHE A 15 5.11 20.65 -1.76
C PHE A 15 3.72 21.28 -1.65
N GLU A 16 3.63 22.55 -2.02
CA GLU A 16 2.37 23.29 -2.22
C GLU A 16 1.75 22.96 -3.59
N GLU A 17 0.61 23.58 -3.92
CA GLU A 17 -0.22 23.28 -5.10
C GLU A 17 0.56 23.20 -6.43
N TYR A 18 1.58 24.05 -6.60
CA TYR A 18 2.40 24.11 -7.81
C TYR A 18 3.72 23.35 -7.74
N LEU A 19 4.18 23.01 -6.53
CA LEU A 19 5.46 22.33 -6.34
C LEU A 19 5.24 20.84 -6.10
N LYS A 20 5.59 20.01 -7.08
CA LYS A 20 5.46 18.55 -6.98
C LYS A 20 6.83 17.89 -6.88
N PRO A 21 6.94 16.74 -6.19
CA PRO A 21 8.15 15.92 -6.21
C PRO A 21 8.53 15.58 -7.66
N ARG A 22 9.84 15.57 -7.95
CA ARG A 22 10.32 15.27 -9.29
C ARG A 22 10.11 13.79 -9.57
N SER A 23 9.31 13.47 -10.59
CA SER A 23 9.07 12.09 -10.99
C SER A 23 10.36 11.36 -11.39
N ALA A 24 11.34 12.07 -11.93
CA ALA A 24 12.64 11.52 -12.35
C ALA A 24 13.55 11.10 -11.20
N ASN A 25 13.34 11.60 -9.98
CA ASN A 25 14.18 11.31 -8.81
C ASN A 25 13.73 10.06 -8.04
N GLY A 26 12.69 9.35 -8.49
CA GLY A 26 12.16 8.18 -7.79
C GLY A 26 11.71 8.53 -6.37
N LEU A 27 12.36 7.94 -5.37
CA LEU A 27 12.06 8.14 -3.94
C LEU A 27 12.94 9.17 -3.23
N VAL A 28 13.96 9.72 -3.88
CA VAL A 28 14.94 10.61 -3.23
C VAL A 28 14.25 11.79 -2.54
N ASP A 29 13.42 12.53 -3.27
CA ASP A 29 12.72 13.70 -2.73
C ASP A 29 11.80 13.34 -1.55
N PHE A 30 11.24 12.12 -1.53
CA PHE A 30 10.35 11.67 -0.47
C PHE A 30 11.10 11.30 0.80
N ILE A 31 12.28 10.67 0.66
CA ILE A 31 13.15 10.29 1.77
C ILE A 31 13.80 11.53 2.38
N GLU A 32 14.42 12.38 1.55
CA GLU A 32 15.13 13.59 1.98
C GLU A 32 14.20 14.58 2.69
N MET A 33 12.97 14.74 2.20
CA MET A 33 11.97 15.63 2.82
C MET A 33 11.23 14.96 4.00
N GLY A 34 11.59 13.73 4.38
CA GLY A 34 10.99 13.01 5.50
C GLY A 34 9.51 12.70 5.32
N LEU A 35 9.04 12.59 4.06
CA LEU A 35 7.66 12.20 3.74
C LEU A 35 7.44 10.71 3.94
N ILE A 36 8.48 9.91 3.72
CA ILE A 36 8.50 8.46 3.92
C ILE A 36 9.73 8.08 4.76
N PRO A 37 9.67 7.01 5.56
CA PRO A 37 10.79 6.60 6.40
C PRO A 37 11.91 5.94 5.57
N ASP A 38 13.18 6.21 5.85
CA ASP A 38 14.28 5.51 5.18
C ASP A 38 14.46 4.11 5.79
N VAL A 39 13.83 3.10 5.17
CA VAL A 39 13.88 1.71 5.61
C VAL A 39 14.24 0.83 4.42
N GLU A 40 15.17 -0.09 4.63
CA GLU A 40 15.60 -1.03 3.59
C GLU A 40 14.59 -2.16 3.39
N GLY A 41 14.42 -2.59 2.14
CA GLY A 41 13.56 -3.73 1.78
C GLY A 41 12.05 -3.46 1.87
N ILE A 42 11.60 -2.21 2.03
CA ILE A 42 10.17 -1.88 1.95
C ILE A 42 9.77 -1.31 0.59
N TYR A 43 10.72 -0.76 -0.16
CA TYR A 43 10.47 0.00 -1.37
C TYR A 43 10.64 -0.83 -2.64
N ARG A 44 9.92 -0.43 -3.69
CA ARG A 44 9.98 -1.02 -5.03
C ARG A 44 11.34 -0.80 -5.69
N GLU A 45 11.81 -1.82 -6.40
CA GLU A 45 13.16 -1.89 -6.96
C GLU A 45 13.43 -0.79 -8.00
N ASP A 46 12.51 -0.57 -8.94
CA ASP A 46 12.63 0.45 -9.99
C ASP A 46 12.74 1.89 -9.45
N LEU A 47 12.02 2.22 -8.37
CA LEU A 47 12.09 3.54 -7.75
C LEU A 47 13.38 3.71 -6.94
N LEU A 48 13.93 2.61 -6.41
CA LEU A 48 15.24 2.59 -5.76
C LEU A 48 16.38 2.71 -6.78
N GLU A 49 16.26 2.06 -7.94
CA GLU A 49 17.21 2.18 -9.05
C GLU A 49 17.29 3.63 -9.54
N MET A 50 16.15 4.30 -9.71
CA MET A 50 16.10 5.73 -10.03
C MET A 50 16.74 6.61 -8.95
N ALA A 51 16.70 6.16 -7.69
CA ALA A 51 17.34 6.83 -6.56
C ALA A 51 18.83 6.50 -6.42
N GLY A 52 19.40 5.64 -7.29
CA GLY A 52 20.78 5.16 -7.18
C GLY A 52 21.03 4.27 -5.96
N ARG A 53 19.97 3.70 -5.37
CA ARG A 53 20.03 2.82 -4.19
C ARG A 53 19.87 1.36 -4.62
N LYS A 54 20.44 0.44 -3.83
CA LYS A 54 20.31 -1.00 -4.09
C LYS A 54 18.94 -1.49 -3.62
N ALA A 55 18.28 -2.27 -4.47
CA ALA A 55 17.13 -3.07 -4.08
C ALA A 55 17.57 -4.16 -3.07
N GLY A 56 16.70 -4.42 -2.10
CA GLY A 56 16.88 -5.47 -1.10
C GLY A 56 15.65 -6.36 -1.03
N SER A 57 15.82 -7.56 -0.49
CA SER A 57 14.71 -8.48 -0.22
C SER A 57 13.69 -7.86 0.75
N PRO A 58 12.40 -8.22 0.65
CA PRO A 58 11.36 -7.64 1.49
C PRO A 58 11.62 -7.92 2.98
N THR A 59 11.78 -6.85 3.76
CA THR A 59 12.01 -6.93 5.23
C THR A 59 10.70 -7.12 6.02
N VAL A 60 9.57 -6.83 5.38
CA VAL A 60 8.25 -6.83 6.01
C VAL A 60 7.36 -7.90 5.37
N ASP A 61 6.73 -8.73 6.20
CA ASP A 61 5.87 -9.82 5.72
C ASP A 61 4.56 -9.34 5.09
N ALA A 62 4.01 -8.22 5.58
CA ALA A 62 2.72 -7.70 5.17
C ALA A 62 2.49 -6.24 5.60
N VAL A 63 1.64 -5.55 4.84
CA VAL A 63 1.07 -4.25 5.24
C VAL A 63 -0.42 -4.40 5.53
N LEU A 64 -0.86 -3.98 6.70
CA LEU A 64 -2.27 -3.87 7.04
C LEU A 64 -2.70 -2.41 6.89
N VAL A 65 -3.78 -2.18 6.16
CA VAL A 65 -4.40 -0.86 6.00
C VAL A 65 -5.67 -0.81 6.85
N SER A 66 -5.73 0.17 7.75
CA SER A 66 -6.85 0.40 8.65
C SER A 66 -8.11 0.83 7.89
N HIS A 67 -7.99 1.83 7.01
CA HIS A 67 -9.09 2.35 6.19
C HIS A 67 -8.61 3.09 4.93
N ALA A 68 -9.54 3.40 4.02
CA ALA A 68 -9.26 3.85 2.65
C ALA A 68 -9.13 5.36 2.48
N HIS A 69 -8.46 6.05 3.40
CA HIS A 69 -8.17 7.48 3.26
C HIS A 69 -6.72 7.72 2.82
N ALA A 70 -6.49 8.82 2.11
CA ALA A 70 -5.20 9.13 1.48
C ALA A 70 -4.02 9.19 2.46
N ASP A 71 -4.25 9.59 3.71
CA ASP A 71 -3.28 9.55 4.81
C ASP A 71 -2.86 8.13 5.21
N HIS A 72 -3.61 7.10 4.81
CA HIS A 72 -3.32 5.70 5.11
C HIS A 72 -2.95 4.86 3.87
N VAL A 73 -3.33 5.28 2.65
CA VAL A 73 -3.15 4.46 1.44
C VAL A 73 -2.34 5.09 0.30
N ASP A 74 -2.11 6.40 0.26
CA ASP A 74 -1.56 7.03 -0.95
C ASP A 74 -0.12 6.61 -1.31
N TYR A 75 0.66 6.15 -0.34
CA TYR A 75 2.07 5.77 -0.57
C TYR A 75 2.28 4.27 -0.76
N ILE A 76 1.23 3.45 -0.69
CA ILE A 76 1.34 2.00 -0.84
C ILE A 76 1.98 1.61 -2.19
N SER A 77 1.80 2.44 -3.23
CA SER A 77 2.37 2.22 -4.57
C SER A 77 3.90 2.22 -4.60
N PHE A 78 4.55 2.76 -3.56
CA PHE A 78 6.00 2.73 -3.39
C PHE A 78 6.51 1.43 -2.78
N LEU A 79 5.61 0.59 -2.24
CA LEU A 79 5.99 -0.65 -1.58
C LEU A 79 6.49 -1.68 -2.58
N HIS A 80 7.42 -2.51 -2.11
CA HIS A 80 7.96 -3.65 -2.84
C HIS A 80 6.86 -4.56 -3.40
N HIS A 81 7.11 -5.14 -4.57
CA HIS A 81 6.11 -5.91 -5.30
C HIS A 81 5.65 -7.18 -4.56
N ASP A 82 6.55 -7.75 -3.77
CA ASP A 82 6.33 -9.00 -3.05
C ASP A 82 5.57 -8.81 -1.73
N ILE A 83 5.45 -7.59 -1.21
CA ILE A 83 4.80 -7.35 0.08
C ILE A 83 3.27 -7.39 -0.11
N PRO A 84 2.56 -8.35 0.52
CA PRO A 84 1.11 -8.43 0.47
C PRO A 84 0.46 -7.31 1.29
N LEU A 85 -0.70 -6.85 0.84
CA LEU A 85 -1.45 -5.74 1.45
C LEU A 85 -2.84 -6.20 1.87
N TYR A 86 -3.12 -6.15 3.16
CA TYR A 86 -4.40 -6.55 3.76
C TYR A 86 -5.23 -5.31 4.08
N MET A 87 -6.52 -5.32 3.74
CA MET A 87 -7.40 -4.19 4.02
C MET A 87 -8.87 -4.62 4.12
N GLY A 88 -9.71 -3.77 4.72
CA GLY A 88 -11.15 -4.02 4.80
C GLY A 88 -11.86 -3.92 3.43
N ALA A 89 -13.01 -4.60 3.28
CA ALA A 89 -13.75 -4.68 2.02
C ALA A 89 -14.15 -3.33 1.39
N ARG A 90 -14.35 -2.30 2.21
CA ARG A 90 -14.72 -0.97 1.70
C ARG A 90 -13.58 -0.26 0.95
N ALA A 91 -12.35 -0.71 1.12
CA ALA A 91 -11.18 -0.14 0.48
C ALA A 91 -10.87 -0.75 -0.91
N THR A 92 -11.79 -1.54 -1.45
CA THR A 92 -11.70 -2.23 -2.76
C THR A 92 -11.30 -1.33 -3.95
N PRO A 93 -11.71 -0.04 -4.04
CA PRO A 93 -11.26 0.80 -5.16
C PRO A 93 -9.73 0.92 -5.24
N TYR A 94 -9.07 1.03 -4.08
CA TYR A 94 -7.62 1.21 -3.99
C TYR A 94 -6.85 -0.09 -4.27
N SER A 95 -7.41 -1.24 -3.88
CA SER A 95 -6.79 -2.54 -4.16
C SER A 95 -6.71 -2.86 -5.66
N ARG A 96 -7.72 -2.44 -6.43
CA ARG A 96 -7.72 -2.60 -7.89
C ARG A 96 -6.63 -1.78 -8.56
N GLN A 97 -6.42 -0.55 -8.08
CA GLN A 97 -5.35 0.31 -8.57
C GLN A 97 -3.98 -0.27 -8.20
N TYR A 98 -3.81 -0.74 -6.96
CA TYR A 98 -2.57 -1.37 -6.49
C TYR A 98 -2.17 -2.62 -7.29
N ARG A 99 -3.15 -3.40 -7.75
CA ARG A 99 -2.91 -4.57 -8.62
C ARG A 99 -2.49 -4.20 -10.04
N ARG A 100 -2.75 -2.98 -10.50
CA ARG A 100 -2.52 -2.57 -11.88
C ARG A 100 -1.03 -2.24 -12.05
N GLY A 101 -0.28 -3.15 -12.70
CA GLY A 101 1.16 -3.01 -12.93
C GLY A 101 2.04 -3.99 -12.17
N ARG A 102 1.48 -4.98 -11.46
CA ARG A 102 2.25 -6.09 -10.85
C ARG A 102 2.15 -7.37 -11.69
N PRO A 103 3.23 -8.17 -11.79
CA PRO A 103 3.15 -9.48 -12.44
C PRO A 103 2.14 -10.39 -11.72
N ALA A 104 1.32 -11.11 -12.49
CA ALA A 104 0.24 -11.97 -11.98
C ALA A 104 0.73 -13.16 -11.12
N THR A 105 2.05 -13.39 -11.10
CA THR A 105 2.71 -14.56 -10.52
C THR A 105 2.89 -14.49 -9.02
N LEU A 106 2.96 -13.29 -8.45
CA LEU A 106 3.03 -13.13 -6.99
C LEU A 106 1.61 -13.06 -6.44
N SER A 107 1.38 -13.89 -5.44
CA SER A 107 0.25 -13.88 -4.52
C SER A 107 0.13 -12.50 -3.85
N ALA A 108 -0.22 -11.46 -4.61
CA ALA A 108 -0.73 -10.20 -4.11
C ALA A 108 -2.13 -10.50 -3.56
N LYS A 109 -2.14 -11.21 -2.42
CA LYS A 109 -3.28 -11.42 -1.57
C LYS A 109 -3.60 -10.06 -0.99
N CYS A 110 -4.30 -9.26 -1.80
CA CYS A 110 -5.22 -8.30 -1.23
C CYS A 110 -6.36 -9.10 -0.63
N LEU A 111 -6.10 -9.68 0.55
CA LEU A 111 -7.13 -10.35 1.31
C LEU A 111 -7.99 -9.23 1.85
N ILE A 112 -9.12 -9.06 1.19
CA ILE A 112 -10.22 -8.28 1.72
C ILE A 112 -10.66 -9.01 2.99
N PHE A 113 -10.45 -8.39 4.15
CA PHE A 113 -11.06 -8.87 5.39
C PHE A 113 -12.56 -8.53 5.32
N CYS A 114 -13.28 -9.33 4.54
CA CYS A 114 -14.72 -9.42 4.65
C CYS A 114 -14.92 -10.23 5.93
N GLN A 115 -15.27 -9.56 7.04
CA GLN A 115 -15.92 -10.29 8.11
C GLN A 115 -17.09 -11.01 7.45
N SER A 116 -17.01 -12.33 7.43
CA SER A 116 -18.14 -13.19 7.17
C SER A 116 -19.28 -12.66 8.04
N ARG A 117 -20.23 -11.97 7.40
CA ARG A 117 -21.60 -12.00 7.88
C ARG A 117 -21.89 -13.49 7.91
N GLN A 118 -21.91 -14.07 9.11
CA GLN A 118 -22.44 -15.40 9.31
C GLN A 118 -23.85 -15.37 8.72
N ARG A 119 -23.98 -15.83 7.49
CA ARG A 119 -25.25 -16.32 7.00
C ARG A 119 -25.34 -17.71 7.58
N GLU A 120 -25.75 -17.81 8.84
CA GLU A 120 -26.49 -18.98 9.23
C GLU A 120 -27.72 -19.01 8.31
N GLY A 121 -27.71 -19.93 7.34
CA GLY A 121 -28.88 -20.20 6.54
C GLY A 121 -29.99 -20.71 7.47
N PRO A 122 -31.27 -20.43 7.18
CA PRO A 122 -32.35 -20.98 7.99
C PRO A 122 -32.24 -22.51 7.94
N SER A 123 -32.13 -23.13 9.12
CA SER A 123 -32.24 -24.56 9.28
C SER A 123 -33.55 -25.02 8.65
N GLN A 124 -33.48 -25.79 7.56
CA GLN A 124 -34.63 -26.52 7.07
C GLN A 124 -34.97 -27.57 8.12
N SER A 125 -35.98 -27.27 8.94
CA SER A 125 -36.70 -28.26 9.72
C SER A 125 -37.44 -29.17 8.74
N GLN A 126 -36.83 -30.31 8.44
CA GLN A 126 -37.57 -31.49 8.03
C GLN A 126 -38.42 -31.93 9.23
N GLU A 127 -39.68 -31.54 9.22
CA GLU A 127 -40.72 -32.21 10.00
C GLU A 127 -41.59 -33.03 9.05
N ARG A 128 -42.05 -34.15 9.61
CA ARG A 128 -42.58 -35.34 8.95
C ARG A 128 -43.99 -35.16 8.38
#